data_AF-A0A0M6ZG87-F1
#
_entry.id   AF-A0A0M6ZG87-F1
#
_cell.length_a   1.000
_cell.length_b   1.000
_cell.length_c   1.000
_cell.angle_alpha   90.00
_cell.angle_beta   90.00
_cell.angle_gamma   90.00
#
_symmetry.space_group_name_H-M   'P 1'
#
loop_
_entity.id
_entity.type
_entity.pdbx_description
1 polymer ?
#
loop_
_entity_poly.entity_id
_entity_poly.type
_entity_poly.pdbx_seq_one_letter_code
_entity_poly.pdbx_strand_id
1 'polypeptide(L)'
;MNMSEYLNLPAARDAIRQVLEADIKSYLARDRDAWLECWVNDSRFRSIMECGTMQIAHSFEEFRLNVFDAMDTEPEPVKAEVRFENLEIEISNNVAWATYEETVTSTSNPRAAPNHSHNFRLLEHANGAWRILFHGCWAESLRDIESAAIEVAEDGRVLWMNRAAQSELKNFKGLTVSNGTLRASKPSWNSELRNAISGAHRLTGFGEFNRAKSSGGGEVQFPVVLGENTDGALLLCWVKVADGRVYILFGHNSDLSKQIEILQVIYALSKSQAEIVRLIANGLEIAEAADALGVSKNTARTHLRRVYEKVGVRSQIELLRLIVGFDT
;
A
#
# COMPACT_ATOMS: atom_id res chain seq x y z
N MET A 1 42.74 -1.27 -32.55
CA MET A 1 41.34 -0.98 -32.92
C MET A 1 40.95 0.28 -32.16
N ASN A 2 40.63 1.35 -32.88
CA ASN A 2 40.66 2.72 -32.35
C ASN A 2 39.43 2.99 -31.47
N MET A 3 39.65 3.65 -30.35
CA MET A 3 38.74 3.86 -29.22
C MET A 3 37.66 4.93 -29.52
N SER A 4 37.27 5.12 -30.78
CA SER A 4 36.48 6.26 -31.26
C SER A 4 35.14 5.88 -31.91
N GLU A 5 34.79 4.60 -32.01
CA GLU A 5 33.40 4.17 -32.28
C GLU A 5 32.61 4.11 -30.96
N TYR A 6 32.67 5.21 -30.20
CA TYR A 6 31.71 5.44 -29.13
C TYR A 6 30.33 5.46 -29.79
N LEU A 7 29.49 4.49 -29.42
CA LEU A 7 28.04 4.56 -29.48
C LEU A 7 27.61 6.04 -29.43
N ASN A 8 27.11 6.58 -30.54
CA ASN A 8 26.60 7.94 -30.63
C ASN A 8 25.68 8.17 -29.43
N LEU A 9 26.12 8.97 -28.43
CA LEU A 9 25.49 9.03 -27.11
C LEU A 9 23.97 9.32 -27.19
N PRO A 10 23.51 10.27 -28.03
CA PRO A 10 22.09 10.41 -28.36
C PRO A 10 21.41 9.11 -28.84
N ALA A 11 21.97 8.44 -29.84
CA ALA A 11 21.41 7.20 -30.37
C ALA A 11 21.42 6.05 -29.35
N ALA A 12 22.44 5.99 -28.50
CA ALA A 12 22.53 5.01 -27.42
C ALA A 12 21.48 5.26 -26.33
N ARG A 13 21.28 6.53 -25.93
CA ARG A 13 20.21 6.91 -25.00
C ARG A 13 18.83 6.59 -25.57
N ASP A 14 18.61 6.86 -26.85
CA ASP A 14 17.35 6.52 -27.51
C ASP A 14 17.13 5.00 -27.59
N ALA A 15 18.18 4.22 -27.90
CA ALA A 15 18.10 2.76 -27.89
C ALA A 15 17.80 2.20 -26.49
N ILE A 16 18.42 2.75 -25.43
CA ILE A 16 18.11 2.37 -24.04
C ILE A 16 16.66 2.70 -23.72
N ARG A 17 16.18 3.92 -24.04
CA ARG A 17 14.77 4.29 -23.84
C ARG A 17 13.83 3.30 -24.55
N GLN A 18 14.14 2.91 -25.78
CA GLN A 18 13.35 1.92 -26.52
C GLN A 18 13.30 0.56 -25.83
N VAL A 19 14.39 0.09 -25.22
CA VAL A 19 14.39 -1.16 -24.43
C VAL A 19 13.50 -1.02 -23.20
N LEU A 20 13.58 0.10 -22.48
CA LEU A 20 12.72 0.35 -21.31
C LEU A 20 11.24 0.40 -21.68
N GLU A 21 10.90 1.06 -22.79
CA GLU A 21 9.53 1.08 -23.29
C GLU A 21 9.08 -0.29 -23.80
N ALA A 22 9.96 -1.05 -24.45
CA ALA A 22 9.66 -2.38 -24.98
C ALA A 22 9.40 -3.37 -23.85
N ASP A 23 10.13 -3.30 -22.73
CA ASP A 23 9.91 -4.12 -21.54
C ASP A 23 8.45 -4.01 -21.05
N ILE A 24 8.02 -2.81 -20.67
CA ILE A 24 6.66 -2.62 -20.15
C ILE A 24 5.58 -2.85 -21.22
N LYS A 25 5.80 -2.43 -22.47
CA LYS A 25 4.81 -2.62 -23.55
C LYS A 25 4.62 -4.10 -23.90
N SER A 26 5.69 -4.87 -23.99
CA SER A 26 5.61 -6.32 -24.27
C SER A 26 4.98 -7.07 -23.10
N TYR A 27 5.27 -6.66 -21.85
CA TYR A 27 4.57 -7.19 -20.67
C TYR A 27 3.06 -6.96 -20.72
N LEU A 28 2.61 -5.74 -21.01
CA LEU A 28 1.19 -5.39 -21.10
C LEU A 28 0.52 -6.06 -22.30
N ALA A 29 1.23 -6.24 -23.42
CA ALA A 29 0.76 -6.93 -24.61
C ALA A 29 0.74 -8.46 -24.46
N ARG A 30 1.29 -9.00 -23.37
CA ARG A 30 1.50 -10.45 -23.14
C ARG A 30 2.39 -11.11 -24.21
N ASP A 31 3.30 -10.33 -24.81
CA ASP A 31 4.25 -10.79 -25.82
C ASP A 31 5.54 -11.28 -25.14
N ARG A 32 5.61 -12.58 -24.90
CA ARG A 32 6.74 -13.23 -24.22
C ARG A 32 8.04 -13.11 -25.00
N ASP A 33 7.98 -13.24 -26.31
CA ASP A 33 9.18 -13.26 -27.15
C ASP A 33 9.79 -11.85 -27.21
N ALA A 34 8.95 -10.82 -27.43
CA ALA A 34 9.40 -9.43 -27.38
C ALA A 34 9.90 -9.04 -25.97
N TRP A 35 9.25 -9.55 -24.92
CA TRP A 35 9.70 -9.31 -23.56
C TRP A 35 11.09 -9.90 -23.33
N LEU A 36 11.31 -11.18 -23.67
CA LEU A 36 12.60 -11.86 -23.51
C LEU A 36 13.77 -11.13 -24.18
N GLU A 37 13.56 -10.50 -25.34
CA GLU A 37 14.61 -9.75 -26.03
C GLU A 37 15.12 -8.54 -25.26
N CYS A 38 14.34 -8.02 -24.31
CA CYS A 38 14.72 -6.89 -23.47
C CYS A 38 15.74 -7.27 -22.38
N TRP A 39 15.97 -8.55 -22.12
CA TRP A 39 16.64 -9.01 -20.90
C TRP A 39 17.93 -9.80 -21.15
N VAL A 40 18.90 -9.62 -20.26
CA VAL A 40 20.07 -10.49 -20.18
C VAL A 40 19.66 -11.81 -19.53
N ASN A 41 19.75 -12.90 -20.29
CA ASN A 41 19.52 -14.26 -19.81
C ASN A 41 20.86 -14.94 -19.46
N ASP A 42 21.47 -14.53 -18.36
CA ASP A 42 22.63 -15.24 -17.79
C ASP A 42 22.69 -15.13 -16.25
N SER A 43 23.73 -15.72 -15.64
CA SER A 43 23.87 -15.87 -14.19
C SER A 43 24.09 -14.56 -13.41
N ARG A 44 24.39 -13.45 -14.10
CA ARG A 44 24.60 -12.12 -13.50
C ARG A 44 23.29 -11.41 -13.21
N PHE A 45 22.18 -11.81 -13.85
CA PHE A 45 20.88 -11.18 -13.71
C PHE A 45 20.39 -11.15 -12.26
N ARG A 46 19.82 -10.02 -11.81
CA ARG A 46 19.13 -9.92 -10.51
C ARG A 46 17.88 -9.04 -10.63
N SER A 47 16.84 -9.39 -9.88
CA SER A 47 15.63 -8.56 -9.74
C SER A 47 15.29 -8.37 -8.27
N ILE A 48 14.99 -7.14 -7.89
CA ILE A 48 14.45 -6.74 -6.59
C ILE A 48 13.22 -5.88 -6.85
N MET A 49 12.09 -6.28 -6.28
CA MET A 49 10.83 -5.58 -6.43
C MET A 49 10.16 -5.40 -5.07
N GLU A 50 9.60 -4.23 -4.81
CA GLU A 50 8.72 -3.98 -3.67
C GLU A 50 7.39 -3.43 -4.20
N CYS A 51 6.46 -4.33 -4.46
CA CYS A 51 5.11 -4.01 -4.94
C CYS A 51 4.09 -4.40 -3.86
N GLY A 52 4.20 -3.77 -2.69
CA GLY A 52 3.48 -4.14 -1.46
C GLY A 52 4.23 -5.17 -0.61
N THR A 53 4.77 -6.23 -1.22
CA THR A 53 5.72 -7.15 -0.58
C THR A 53 7.04 -7.20 -1.34
N MET A 54 8.13 -7.40 -0.61
CA MET A 54 9.45 -7.52 -1.22
C MET A 54 9.59 -8.89 -1.90
N GLN A 55 9.94 -8.86 -3.17
CA GLN A 55 10.22 -10.02 -4.01
C GLN A 55 11.64 -9.91 -4.54
N ILE A 56 12.39 -11.02 -4.47
CA ILE A 56 13.76 -11.11 -4.96
C ILE A 56 13.85 -12.31 -5.89
N ALA A 57 14.34 -12.10 -7.11
CA ALA A 57 14.71 -13.17 -8.01
C ALA A 57 16.24 -13.24 -8.12
N HIS A 58 16.80 -14.40 -7.80
CA HIS A 58 18.23 -14.66 -7.81
C HIS A 58 18.75 -15.09 -9.18
N SER A 59 17.85 -15.43 -10.10
CA SER A 59 18.16 -15.79 -11.48
C SER A 59 17.15 -15.21 -12.46
N PHE A 60 17.53 -15.13 -13.74
CA PHE A 60 16.61 -14.72 -14.79
C PHE A 60 15.44 -15.71 -14.92
N GLU A 61 15.69 -17.01 -14.70
CA GLU A 61 14.65 -18.03 -14.80
C GLU A 61 13.57 -17.86 -13.73
N GLU A 62 13.94 -17.61 -12.47
CA GLU A 62 12.97 -17.30 -11.40
C GLU A 62 12.13 -16.08 -11.73
N PHE A 63 12.77 -15.00 -12.21
CA PHE A 63 12.07 -13.78 -12.57
C PHE A 63 11.12 -13.99 -13.74
N ARG A 64 11.60 -14.62 -14.82
CA ARG A 64 10.83 -14.95 -16.02
C ARG A 64 9.61 -15.80 -15.69
N LEU A 65 9.76 -16.82 -14.84
CA LEU A 65 8.64 -17.68 -14.43
C LEU A 65 7.57 -16.88 -13.69
N ASN A 66 7.93 -16.01 -12.76
CA ASN A 66 6.97 -15.15 -12.05
C ASN A 66 6.23 -14.21 -13.01
N VAL A 67 6.95 -13.59 -13.95
CA VAL A 67 6.34 -12.72 -14.97
C VAL A 67 5.40 -13.52 -15.88
N PHE A 68 5.80 -14.72 -16.29
CA PHE A 68 5.00 -15.54 -17.21
C PHE A 68 3.77 -16.14 -16.52
N ASP A 69 3.85 -16.48 -15.23
CA ASP A 69 2.72 -16.90 -14.41
C ASP A 69 1.69 -15.78 -14.26
N ALA A 70 2.15 -14.53 -14.06
CA ALA A 70 1.28 -13.36 -14.07
C ALA A 70 0.62 -13.14 -15.44
N MET A 71 1.35 -13.34 -16.54
CA MET A 71 0.78 -13.31 -17.90
C MET A 71 -0.23 -14.45 -18.12
N ASP A 72 0.00 -15.65 -17.60
CA ASP A 72 -0.92 -16.79 -17.76
C ASP A 72 -2.20 -16.62 -16.93
N THR A 73 -2.08 -16.02 -15.74
CA THR A 73 -3.21 -15.74 -14.85
C THR A 73 -4.17 -14.72 -15.45
N GLU A 74 -3.63 -13.71 -16.15
CA GLU A 74 -4.39 -12.69 -16.86
C GLU A 74 -3.93 -12.58 -18.34
N PRO A 75 -4.35 -13.52 -19.20
CA PRO A 75 -3.78 -13.71 -20.54
C PRO A 75 -4.20 -12.67 -21.56
N GLU A 76 -5.22 -11.87 -21.26
CA GLU A 76 -5.67 -10.81 -22.14
C GLU A 76 -4.72 -9.61 -22.08
N PRO A 77 -4.38 -8.98 -23.22
CA PRO A 77 -3.58 -7.76 -23.25
C PRO A 77 -4.20 -6.64 -22.40
N VAL A 78 -3.39 -6.06 -21.54
CA VAL A 78 -3.79 -4.97 -20.66
C VAL A 78 -3.71 -3.65 -21.41
N LYS A 79 -4.86 -3.02 -21.64
CA LYS A 79 -4.92 -1.69 -22.25
C LYS A 79 -4.58 -0.63 -21.21
N ALA A 80 -3.38 -0.09 -21.25
CA ALA A 80 -2.93 0.97 -20.35
C ALA A 80 -2.16 2.08 -21.09
N GLU A 81 -2.23 3.30 -20.55
CA GLU A 81 -1.31 4.38 -20.86
C GLU A 81 -0.11 4.26 -19.93
N VAL A 82 1.10 4.26 -20.50
CA VAL A 82 2.36 4.20 -19.75
C VAL A 82 3.08 5.53 -19.92
N ARG A 83 3.56 6.09 -18.81
CA ARG A 83 4.31 7.34 -18.79
C ARG A 83 5.58 7.18 -17.97
N PHE A 84 6.70 7.61 -18.55
CA PHE A 84 7.97 7.75 -17.85
C PHE A 84 8.19 9.22 -17.50
N GLU A 85 8.44 9.48 -16.23
CA GLU A 85 8.75 10.80 -15.68
C GLU A 85 10.15 10.75 -15.06
N ASN A 86 10.86 11.88 -15.05
CA ASN A 86 12.20 12.00 -14.46
C ASN A 86 13.20 10.93 -14.96
N LEU A 87 13.10 10.51 -16.24
CA LEU A 87 13.99 9.53 -16.83
C LEU A 87 15.40 10.10 -17.03
N GLU A 88 16.33 9.62 -16.21
CA GLU A 88 17.76 9.90 -16.31
C GLU A 88 18.48 8.65 -16.82
N ILE A 89 19.36 8.82 -17.82
CA ILE A 89 20.15 7.73 -18.42
C ILE A 89 21.61 8.16 -18.47
N GLU A 90 22.43 7.41 -17.76
CA GLU A 90 23.88 7.55 -17.75
C GLU A 90 24.53 6.34 -18.42
N ILE A 91 25.54 6.59 -19.24
CA ILE A 91 26.21 5.58 -20.06
C ILE A 91 27.70 5.63 -19.80
N SER A 92 28.28 4.49 -19.48
CA SER A 92 29.72 4.30 -19.33
C SER A 92 30.16 3.06 -20.11
N ASN A 93 30.75 3.28 -21.29
CA ASN A 93 31.16 2.25 -22.24
C ASN A 93 29.95 1.40 -22.71
N ASN A 94 29.98 0.09 -22.44
CA ASN A 94 28.93 -0.86 -22.79
C ASN A 94 27.95 -1.09 -21.63
N VAL A 95 27.95 -0.26 -20.59
CA VAL A 95 27.03 -0.34 -19.46
C VAL A 95 26.30 0.98 -19.34
N ALA A 96 25.03 0.92 -18.96
CA ALA A 96 24.21 2.08 -18.66
C ALA A 96 23.37 1.82 -17.41
N TRP A 97 22.98 2.88 -16.71
CA TRP A 97 21.93 2.80 -15.72
C TRP A 97 20.88 3.87 -15.99
N ALA A 98 19.64 3.51 -15.68
CA ALA A 98 18.50 4.39 -15.80
C ALA A 98 17.72 4.45 -14.50
N THR A 99 17.32 5.65 -14.11
CA THR A 99 16.36 5.92 -13.04
C THR A 99 15.16 6.63 -13.63
N TYR A 100 13.95 6.23 -13.28
CA TYR A 100 12.74 6.86 -13.75
C TYR A 100 11.55 6.55 -12.85
N GLU A 101 10.58 7.44 -12.86
CA GLU A 101 9.24 7.19 -12.35
C GLU A 101 8.39 6.63 -13.48
N GLU A 102 7.64 5.56 -13.22
CA GLU A 102 6.71 4.96 -14.16
C GLU A 102 5.30 5.03 -13.61
N THR A 103 4.38 5.58 -14.41
CA THR A 103 2.94 5.55 -14.14
C THR A 103 2.24 4.70 -15.18
N VAL A 104 1.49 3.69 -14.74
CA VAL A 104 0.66 2.83 -15.59
C VAL A 104 -0.80 3.06 -15.28
N THR A 105 -1.55 3.65 -16.21
CA THR A 105 -2.98 3.94 -16.04
C THR A 105 -3.83 3.02 -16.89
N SER A 106 -4.68 2.20 -16.27
CA SER A 106 -5.64 1.38 -17.01
C SER A 106 -6.60 2.25 -17.83
N THR A 107 -6.71 1.95 -19.12
CA THR A 107 -7.66 2.61 -20.03
C THR A 107 -8.98 1.82 -20.16
N SER A 108 -8.98 0.55 -19.77
CA SER A 108 -10.18 -0.30 -19.75
C SER A 108 -11.07 -0.01 -18.54
N ASN A 109 -10.49 0.41 -17.42
CA ASN A 109 -11.20 0.85 -16.22
C ASN A 109 -10.84 2.30 -15.87
N PRO A 110 -11.62 3.30 -16.32
CA PRO A 110 -11.39 4.71 -16.00
C PRO A 110 -11.44 5.03 -14.48
N ARG A 111 -11.92 4.10 -13.66
CA ARG A 111 -11.98 4.25 -12.20
C ARG A 111 -10.75 3.68 -11.49
N ALA A 112 -9.96 2.82 -12.12
CA ALA A 112 -8.75 2.27 -11.52
C ALA A 112 -7.77 3.40 -11.19
N ALA A 113 -7.11 3.29 -10.04
CA ALA A 113 -5.99 4.17 -9.74
C ALA A 113 -4.84 3.86 -10.72
N PRO A 114 -4.09 4.87 -11.18
CA PRO A 114 -2.81 4.61 -11.83
C PRO A 114 -1.88 3.90 -10.86
N ASN A 115 -1.05 2.98 -11.36
CA ASN A 115 0.03 2.37 -10.59
C ASN A 115 1.28 3.22 -10.74
N HIS A 116 1.90 3.63 -9.63
CA HIS A 116 3.11 4.45 -9.63
C HIS A 116 4.30 3.62 -9.13
N SER A 117 5.44 3.73 -9.80
CA SER A 117 6.66 3.04 -9.36
C SER A 117 7.94 3.83 -9.62
N HIS A 118 8.91 3.66 -8.73
CA HIS A 118 10.27 4.14 -8.86
C HIS A 118 11.13 3.01 -9.40
N ASN A 119 11.77 3.23 -10.54
CA ASN A 119 12.49 2.20 -11.25
C ASN A 119 13.98 2.51 -11.34
N PHE A 120 14.78 1.47 -11.13
CA PHE A 120 16.20 1.44 -11.45
C PHE A 120 16.46 0.29 -12.43
N ARG A 121 17.22 0.55 -13.48
CA ARG A 121 17.62 -0.46 -14.46
C ARG A 121 19.12 -0.37 -14.69
N LEU A 122 19.84 -1.48 -14.56
CA LEU A 122 21.20 -1.62 -15.09
C LEU A 122 21.09 -2.31 -16.43
N LEU A 123 21.69 -1.74 -17.47
CA LEU A 123 21.69 -2.28 -18.82
C LEU A 123 23.11 -2.54 -19.31
N GLU A 124 23.25 -3.55 -20.15
CA GLU A 124 24.50 -3.89 -20.83
C GLU A 124 24.26 -3.92 -22.34
N HIS A 125 25.21 -3.35 -23.09
CA HIS A 125 25.27 -3.48 -24.54
C HIS A 125 26.17 -4.66 -24.92
N ALA A 126 25.56 -5.72 -25.44
CA ALA A 126 26.26 -6.90 -25.92
C ALA A 126 25.63 -7.39 -27.22
N ASN A 127 26.46 -7.89 -28.15
CA ASN A 127 26.02 -8.43 -29.43
C ASN A 127 25.13 -7.45 -30.24
N GLY A 128 25.41 -6.14 -30.16
CA GLY A 128 24.73 -5.10 -30.92
C GLY A 128 23.38 -4.63 -30.37
N ALA A 129 23.01 -5.03 -29.15
CA ALA A 129 21.78 -4.58 -28.50
C ALA A 129 21.99 -4.26 -27.01
N TRP A 130 21.25 -3.28 -26.51
CA TRP A 130 21.10 -3.02 -25.08
C TRP A 130 20.09 -3.99 -24.49
N ARG A 131 20.39 -4.55 -23.32
CA ARG A 131 19.49 -5.43 -22.56
C ARG A 131 19.59 -5.15 -21.06
N ILE A 132 18.50 -5.38 -20.35
CA ILE A 132 18.39 -5.15 -18.92
C ILE A 132 19.05 -6.32 -18.17
N LEU A 133 20.01 -5.99 -17.33
CA LEU A 133 20.75 -6.92 -16.48
C LEU A 133 20.25 -6.89 -15.02
N PHE A 134 19.82 -5.72 -14.54
CA PHE A 134 19.27 -5.56 -13.19
C PHE A 134 17.92 -4.87 -13.24
N HIS A 135 16.95 -5.44 -12.51
CA HIS A 135 15.62 -4.88 -12.33
C HIS A 135 15.42 -4.42 -10.88
N GLY A 136 15.26 -3.12 -10.67
CA GLY A 136 14.81 -2.54 -9.41
C GLY A 136 13.47 -1.83 -9.61
N CYS A 137 12.43 -2.20 -8.85
CA CYS A 137 11.12 -1.57 -8.91
C CYS A 137 10.54 -1.41 -7.51
N TRP A 138 10.15 -0.19 -7.14
CA TRP A 138 9.47 0.12 -5.88
C TRP A 138 8.15 0.80 -6.20
N ALA A 139 7.03 0.11 -6.00
CA ALA A 139 5.71 0.67 -6.22
C ALA A 139 5.30 1.56 -5.04
N GLU A 140 4.65 2.69 -5.32
CA GLU A 140 4.05 3.54 -4.29
C GLU A 140 2.72 2.94 -3.81
N SER A 141 2.79 1.79 -3.14
CA SER A 141 1.62 0.99 -2.76
C SER A 141 0.52 1.81 -2.07
N LEU A 142 0.87 2.79 -1.24
CA LEU A 142 -0.09 3.67 -0.55
C LEU A 142 -0.71 4.77 -1.41
N ARG A 143 -0.11 5.14 -2.55
CA ARG A 143 -0.79 6.00 -3.54
C ARG A 143 -1.87 5.24 -4.29
N ASP A 144 -1.68 3.93 -4.42
CA ASP A 144 -2.47 3.07 -5.30
C ASP A 144 -3.50 2.23 -4.54
N ILE A 145 -3.53 2.30 -3.19
CA ILE A 145 -4.55 1.60 -2.40
C ILE A 145 -5.97 2.13 -2.67
N GLU A 146 -6.92 1.19 -2.61
CA GLU A 146 -8.35 1.50 -2.69
C GLU A 146 -8.89 2.13 -1.40
N SER A 147 -8.20 1.97 -0.27
CA SER A 147 -8.56 2.52 1.03
C SER A 147 -8.40 4.03 1.10
N ALA A 148 -9.27 4.72 1.84
CA ALA A 148 -9.14 6.16 1.99
C ALA A 148 -7.81 6.53 2.66
N ALA A 149 -6.93 7.17 1.88
CA ALA A 149 -5.61 7.60 2.29
C ALA A 149 -5.42 9.11 2.09
N ILE A 150 -4.84 9.77 3.09
CA ILE A 150 -4.43 11.17 3.03
C ILE A 150 -2.97 11.26 3.46
N GLU A 151 -2.10 11.79 2.60
CA GLU A 151 -0.73 12.16 2.96
C GLU A 151 -0.75 13.53 3.66
N VAL A 152 -0.08 13.63 4.81
CA VAL A 152 -0.07 14.85 5.62
C VAL A 152 1.35 15.30 5.99
N ALA A 153 1.57 16.60 5.96
CA ALA A 153 2.75 17.22 6.55
C ALA A 153 2.68 17.20 8.09
N GLU A 154 3.80 17.48 8.77
CA GLU A 154 3.89 17.45 10.23
C GLU A 154 2.88 18.37 10.93
N ASP A 155 2.56 19.51 10.32
CA ASP A 155 1.58 20.47 10.82
C ASP A 155 0.10 20.07 10.58
N GLY A 156 -0.12 18.95 9.89
CA GLY A 156 -1.42 18.42 9.49
C GLY A 156 -1.92 18.93 8.14
N ARG A 157 -1.13 19.74 7.41
CA ARG A 157 -1.49 20.17 6.05
C ARG A 157 -1.59 18.96 5.14
N VAL A 158 -2.68 18.87 4.38
CA VAL A 158 -2.89 17.82 3.40
C VAL A 158 -1.96 18.06 2.22
N LEU A 159 -1.10 17.08 1.94
CA LEU A 159 -0.21 17.07 0.78
C LEU A 159 -0.86 16.36 -0.41
N TRP A 160 -1.60 15.28 -0.13
CA TRP A 160 -2.30 14.49 -1.14
C TRP A 160 -3.45 13.69 -0.51
N MET A 161 -4.47 13.36 -1.30
CA MET A 161 -5.53 12.42 -0.91
C MET A 161 -6.04 11.65 -2.13
N ASN A 162 -6.24 10.34 -1.99
CA ASN A 162 -6.82 9.54 -3.06
C ASN A 162 -8.33 9.79 -3.22
N ARG A 163 -8.91 9.24 -4.31
CA ARG A 163 -10.35 9.37 -4.61
C ARG A 163 -11.22 8.76 -3.51
N ALA A 164 -10.78 7.66 -2.91
CA ALA A 164 -11.49 7.02 -1.81
C ALA A 164 -11.57 7.97 -0.60
N ALA A 165 -10.46 8.61 -0.21
CA ALA A 165 -10.46 9.62 0.85
C ALA A 165 -11.34 10.81 0.53
N GLN A 166 -11.32 11.32 -0.70
CA GLN A 166 -12.20 12.43 -1.11
C GLN A 166 -13.69 12.08 -0.97
N SER A 167 -14.06 10.82 -1.23
CA SER A 167 -15.43 10.34 -1.10
C SER A 167 -15.80 10.06 0.36
N GLU A 168 -14.98 9.28 1.07
CA GLU A 168 -15.18 8.88 2.46
C GLU A 168 -15.20 10.08 3.40
N LEU A 169 -14.32 11.06 3.22
CA LEU A 169 -14.22 12.23 4.09
C LEU A 169 -15.52 13.06 4.16
N LYS A 170 -16.37 12.98 3.13
CA LYS A 170 -17.69 13.66 3.14
C LYS A 170 -18.64 13.07 4.18
N ASN A 171 -18.51 11.78 4.46
CA ASN A 171 -19.40 11.01 5.33
C ASN A 171 -18.73 10.64 6.66
N PHE A 172 -17.40 10.63 6.71
CA PHE A 172 -16.64 10.22 7.88
C PHE A 172 -16.68 11.30 8.97
N LYS A 173 -17.53 11.10 9.98
CA LYS A 173 -17.79 12.07 11.07
C LYS A 173 -16.57 12.38 11.96
N GLY A 174 -15.48 11.62 11.86
CA GLY A 174 -14.29 11.76 12.73
C GLY A 174 -13.26 12.78 12.25
N LEU A 175 -13.17 13.01 10.94
CA LEU A 175 -12.15 13.87 10.32
C LEU A 175 -12.80 14.96 9.48
N THR A 176 -12.09 16.07 9.34
CA THR A 176 -12.47 17.16 8.45
C THR A 176 -11.23 17.84 7.89
N VAL A 177 -11.35 18.45 6.72
CA VAL A 177 -10.30 19.28 6.14
C VAL A 177 -10.78 20.72 6.12
N SER A 178 -10.05 21.59 6.81
CA SER A 178 -10.34 23.03 6.90
C SER A 178 -9.08 23.82 6.53
N ASN A 179 -9.20 24.75 5.59
CA ASN A 179 -8.07 25.52 5.03
C ASN A 179 -6.89 24.63 4.61
N GLY A 180 -7.18 23.50 3.95
CA GLY A 180 -6.16 22.55 3.51
C GLY A 180 -5.47 21.76 4.63
N THR A 181 -5.92 21.86 5.87
CA THR A 181 -5.38 21.14 7.02
C THR A 181 -6.35 20.06 7.48
N LEU A 182 -5.86 18.82 7.63
CA LEU A 182 -6.61 17.73 8.23
C LEU A 182 -6.74 17.96 9.75
N ARG A 183 -7.95 17.82 10.26
CA ARG A 183 -8.29 17.98 11.67
C ARG A 183 -9.27 16.90 12.10
N ALA A 184 -9.28 16.58 13.38
CA ALA A 184 -10.40 15.86 13.95
C ALA A 184 -11.63 16.78 13.97
N SER A 185 -12.83 16.22 13.84
CA SER A 185 -14.07 17.00 13.76
C SER A 185 -14.44 17.71 15.08
N LYS A 186 -13.92 17.24 16.23
CA LYS A 186 -14.02 17.92 17.53
C LYS A 186 -12.66 18.38 18.05
N PRO A 187 -12.58 19.55 18.71
CA PRO A 187 -11.33 20.06 19.30
C PRO A 187 -10.69 19.09 20.30
N SER A 188 -11.51 18.36 21.07
CA SER A 188 -11.06 17.40 22.07
C SER A 188 -10.29 16.21 21.50
N TRP A 189 -10.54 15.85 20.23
CA TRP A 189 -9.91 14.72 19.54
C TRP A 189 -8.67 15.16 18.75
N ASN A 190 -8.59 16.45 18.43
CA ASN A 190 -7.60 16.98 17.51
C ASN A 190 -6.18 16.97 18.10
N SER A 191 -6.04 17.04 19.44
CA SER A 191 -4.75 16.92 20.11
C SER A 191 -4.13 15.53 19.92
N GLU A 192 -4.94 14.47 20.04
CA GLU A 192 -4.49 13.09 19.85
C GLU A 192 -4.03 12.85 18.42
N LEU A 193 -4.83 13.29 17.43
CA LEU A 193 -4.47 13.23 16.01
C LEU A 193 -3.16 13.99 15.70
N ARG A 194 -3.01 15.22 16.20
CA ARG A 194 -1.78 16.01 15.98
C ARG A 194 -0.55 15.37 16.61
N ASN A 195 -0.69 14.83 17.82
CA ASN A 195 0.40 14.15 18.50
C ASN A 195 0.83 12.88 17.76
N ALA A 196 -0.13 12.12 17.22
CA ALA A 196 0.16 10.95 16.42
C ALA A 196 0.85 11.31 15.09
N ILE A 197 0.38 12.36 14.39
CA ILE A 197 1.02 12.85 13.14
C ILE A 197 2.46 13.30 13.40
N SER A 198 2.68 14.16 14.40
CA SER A 198 4.04 14.62 14.74
C SER A 198 4.92 13.47 15.24
N GLY A 199 4.35 12.52 15.98
CA GLY A 199 5.02 11.29 16.39
C GLY A 199 5.49 10.45 15.20
N ALA A 200 4.62 10.26 14.22
CA ALA A 200 4.91 9.53 12.99
C ALA A 200 5.99 10.23 12.15
N HIS A 201 5.98 11.56 12.06
CA HIS A 201 7.03 12.32 11.36
C HIS A 201 8.42 12.18 11.99
N ARG A 202 8.51 11.94 13.31
CA ARG A 202 9.80 11.59 13.94
C ARG A 202 10.31 10.20 13.56
N LEU A 203 9.45 9.36 13.00
CA LEU A 203 9.76 7.99 12.59
C LEU A 203 9.98 7.86 11.08
N THR A 204 9.90 8.94 10.30
CA THR A 204 10.19 8.89 8.84
C THR A 204 11.69 8.78 8.54
N GLY A 205 12.55 9.13 9.51
CA GLY A 205 14.00 8.97 9.41
C GLY A 205 14.40 7.49 9.36
N PHE A 206 15.34 7.14 8.47
CA PHE A 206 15.75 5.75 8.23
C PHE A 206 16.14 4.99 9.51
N GLY A 207 16.84 5.63 10.44
CA GLY A 207 17.27 4.99 11.69
C GLY A 207 16.11 4.73 12.67
N GLU A 208 15.26 5.73 12.86
CA GLU A 208 14.09 5.66 13.75
C GLU A 208 13.03 4.71 13.20
N PHE A 209 12.77 4.75 11.89
CA PHE A 209 11.85 3.87 11.19
C PHE A 209 12.22 2.40 11.40
N ASN A 210 13.48 2.04 11.13
CA ASN A 210 13.94 0.66 11.26
C ASN A 210 13.86 0.17 12.71
N ARG A 211 14.21 1.00 13.70
CA ARG A 211 14.07 0.65 15.12
C ARG A 211 12.61 0.43 15.52
N ALA A 212 11.71 1.30 15.08
CA ALA A 212 10.28 1.18 15.33
C ALA A 212 9.71 -0.08 14.67
N LYS A 213 10.05 -0.34 13.41
CA LYS A 213 9.66 -1.54 12.65
C LYS A 213 10.12 -2.84 13.32
N SER A 214 11.38 -2.91 13.77
CA SER A 214 11.92 -4.08 14.48
C SER A 214 11.26 -4.31 15.84
N SER A 215 10.84 -3.25 16.53
CA SER A 215 10.18 -3.36 17.84
C SER A 215 8.67 -3.62 17.73
N GLY A 216 8.06 -3.18 16.63
CA GLY A 216 6.61 -3.21 16.37
C GLY A 216 6.13 -4.35 15.47
N GLY A 217 7.01 -5.22 14.98
CA GLY A 217 6.62 -6.43 14.25
C GLY A 217 6.46 -6.28 12.72
N GLY A 218 6.98 -5.22 12.11
CA GLY A 218 7.09 -5.13 10.64
C GLY A 218 6.54 -3.86 10.00
N GLU A 219 5.54 -3.22 10.60
CA GLU A 219 4.99 -1.95 10.13
C GLU A 219 5.00 -0.87 11.23
N VAL A 220 5.04 0.39 10.82
CA VAL A 220 4.95 1.55 11.72
C VAL A 220 3.59 2.20 11.51
N GLN A 221 2.58 1.62 12.17
CA GLN A 221 1.19 2.05 12.08
C GLN A 221 0.58 2.12 13.49
N PHE A 222 -0.18 3.17 13.77
CA PHE A 222 -0.80 3.38 15.08
C PHE A 222 -2.25 3.85 14.95
N PRO A 223 -3.18 3.27 15.72
CA PRO A 223 -4.57 3.72 15.71
C PRO A 223 -4.71 5.02 16.51
N VAL A 224 -5.54 5.92 16.00
CA VAL A 224 -5.94 7.17 16.66
C VAL A 224 -7.44 7.13 16.87
N VAL A 225 -7.86 7.31 18.13
CA VAL A 225 -9.26 7.34 18.49
C VAL A 225 -9.80 8.75 18.31
N LEU A 226 -10.79 8.89 17.42
CA LEU A 226 -11.49 10.14 17.13
C LEU A 226 -12.83 10.20 17.89
N GLY A 227 -12.82 9.71 19.13
CA GLY A 227 -13.94 9.61 20.03
C GLY A 227 -15.13 8.82 19.49
N GLU A 228 -16.32 9.16 19.99
CA GLU A 228 -17.57 8.50 19.61
C GLU A 228 -18.47 9.43 18.80
N ASN A 229 -19.20 8.86 17.83
CA ASN A 229 -20.25 9.57 17.10
C ASN A 229 -21.49 9.79 18.00
N THR A 230 -22.55 10.36 17.44
CA THR A 230 -23.83 10.60 18.16
C THR A 230 -24.52 9.32 18.65
N ASP A 231 -24.09 8.19 18.10
CA ASP A 231 -24.71 6.88 18.21
C ASP A 231 -23.75 5.92 18.96
N GLY A 232 -22.80 6.45 19.74
CA GLY A 232 -21.86 5.67 20.57
C GLY A 232 -20.77 4.90 19.79
N ALA A 233 -20.73 4.98 18.46
CA ALA A 233 -19.73 4.32 17.62
C ALA A 233 -18.34 4.94 17.80
N LEU A 234 -17.31 4.12 18.02
CA LEU A 234 -15.93 4.59 18.00
C LEU A 234 -15.54 4.99 16.57
N LEU A 235 -15.07 6.22 16.41
CA LEU A 235 -14.47 6.71 15.17
C LEU A 235 -12.96 6.51 15.30
N LEU A 236 -12.33 5.87 14.31
CA LEU A 236 -10.89 5.63 14.32
C LEU A 236 -10.27 5.96 12.97
N CYS A 237 -9.04 6.42 13.01
CA CYS A 237 -8.15 6.42 11.85
C CYS A 237 -6.81 5.82 12.22
N TRP A 238 -6.00 5.56 11.22
CA TRP A 238 -4.68 5.00 11.36
C TRP A 238 -3.65 5.99 10.87
N VAL A 239 -2.60 6.19 11.64
CA VAL A 239 -1.42 6.94 11.21
C VAL A 239 -0.37 5.90 10.81
N LYS A 240 -0.04 5.84 9.52
CA LYS A 240 0.95 4.93 8.96
C LYS A 240 2.16 5.72 8.47
N VAL A 241 3.36 5.22 8.79
CA VAL A 241 4.62 5.69 8.22
C VAL A 241 5.05 4.70 7.16
N ALA A 242 5.28 5.19 5.94
CA ALA A 242 5.78 4.40 4.82
C ALA A 242 6.48 5.34 3.84
N ASP A 243 7.52 4.85 3.16
CA ASP A 243 8.27 5.59 2.13
C ASP A 243 8.77 6.97 2.59
N GLY A 244 9.11 7.09 3.87
CA GLY A 244 9.53 8.36 4.49
C GLY A 244 8.42 9.41 4.62
N ARG A 245 7.16 9.01 4.46
CA ARG A 245 5.96 9.86 4.49
C ARG A 245 4.99 9.40 5.57
N VAL A 246 4.00 10.25 5.87
CA VAL A 246 2.96 9.97 6.88
C VAL A 246 1.59 10.00 6.21
N TYR A 247 0.86 8.90 6.38
CA TYR A 247 -0.46 8.68 5.80
C TYR A 247 -1.51 8.50 6.89
N ILE A 248 -2.71 9.01 6.62
CA ILE A 248 -3.91 8.81 7.43
C ILE A 248 -4.84 7.87 6.67
N LEU A 249 -5.06 6.67 7.21
CA LEU A 249 -5.97 5.68 6.65
C LEU A 249 -7.27 5.63 7.47
N PHE A 250 -8.42 5.60 6.81
CA PHE A 250 -9.74 5.60 7.47
C PHE A 250 -10.82 4.98 6.58
N GLY A 251 -12.05 4.86 7.09
CA GLY A 251 -13.21 4.38 6.32
C GLY A 251 -13.26 2.88 6.03
N HIS A 252 -12.29 2.08 6.49
CA HIS A 252 -12.28 0.62 6.25
C HIS A 252 -13.12 -0.15 7.26
N ASN A 253 -14.37 -0.49 6.89
CA ASN A 253 -15.16 -1.52 7.58
C ASN A 253 -14.80 -2.96 7.12
N SER A 254 -14.07 -3.12 6.00
CA SER A 254 -13.69 -4.40 5.41
C SER A 254 -12.56 -5.11 6.15
N ASP A 255 -11.57 -4.40 6.68
CA ASP A 255 -10.47 -5.01 7.45
C ASP A 255 -10.94 -5.49 8.81
N LEU A 256 -11.82 -4.74 9.49
CA LEU A 256 -12.39 -5.18 10.76
C LEU A 256 -13.17 -6.48 10.61
N SER A 257 -13.88 -6.68 9.50
CA SER A 257 -14.61 -7.92 9.23
C SER A 257 -13.67 -9.14 9.14
N LYS A 258 -12.54 -9.02 8.43
CA LYS A 258 -11.52 -10.07 8.33
C LYS A 258 -10.79 -10.30 9.65
N GLN A 259 -10.43 -9.23 10.34
CA GLN A 259 -9.78 -9.29 11.66
C GLN A 259 -10.69 -10.01 12.68
N ILE A 260 -12.00 -9.78 12.63
CA ILE A 260 -12.98 -10.46 13.49
C ILE A 260 -13.11 -11.94 13.16
N GLU A 261 -12.99 -12.33 11.89
CA GLU A 261 -12.94 -13.74 11.48
C GLU A 261 -11.68 -14.44 11.98
N ILE A 262 -10.53 -13.77 11.94
CA ILE A 262 -9.27 -14.26 12.52
C ILE A 262 -9.42 -14.44 14.04
N LEU A 263 -9.99 -13.44 14.74
CA LEU A 263 -10.29 -13.56 16.18
C LEU A 263 -11.24 -14.69 16.51
N GLN A 264 -12.23 -14.92 15.64
CA GLN A 264 -13.17 -16.01 15.81
C GLN A 264 -12.45 -17.36 15.86
N VAL A 265 -11.45 -17.55 14.99
CA VAL A 265 -10.62 -18.77 14.96
C VAL A 265 -9.67 -18.83 16.15
N ILE A 266 -8.89 -17.78 16.40
CA ILE A 266 -7.85 -17.76 17.45
C ILE A 266 -8.43 -17.93 18.85
N TYR A 267 -9.52 -17.20 19.15
CA TYR A 267 -10.15 -17.18 20.47
C TYR A 267 -11.37 -18.09 20.56
N ALA A 268 -11.61 -18.93 19.54
CA ALA A 268 -12.74 -19.84 19.44
C ALA A 268 -14.08 -19.15 19.78
N LEU A 269 -14.33 -17.99 19.19
CA LEU A 269 -15.58 -17.26 19.38
C LEU A 269 -16.72 -18.00 18.66
N SER A 270 -17.90 -18.10 19.27
CA SER A 270 -19.08 -18.61 18.57
C SER A 270 -19.49 -17.63 17.46
N LYS A 271 -20.28 -18.10 16.49
CA LYS A 271 -20.86 -17.22 15.45
C LYS A 271 -21.59 -16.01 16.05
N SER A 272 -22.38 -16.24 17.11
CA SER A 272 -23.08 -15.16 17.83
C SER A 272 -22.14 -14.19 18.57
N GLN A 273 -20.98 -14.67 19.03
CA GLN A 273 -19.95 -13.83 19.65
C GLN A 273 -19.19 -13.01 18.60
N ALA A 274 -18.83 -13.61 17.47
CA ALA A 274 -18.22 -12.88 16.36
C ALA A 274 -19.18 -11.83 15.80
N GLU A 275 -20.47 -12.15 15.68
CA GLU A 275 -21.46 -11.22 15.13
C GLU A 275 -21.71 -10.03 16.04
N ILE A 276 -21.82 -10.22 17.37
CA ILE A 276 -21.89 -9.07 18.27
C ILE A 276 -20.62 -8.23 18.22
N VAL A 277 -19.44 -8.85 18.11
CA VAL A 277 -18.18 -8.11 17.94
C VAL A 277 -18.17 -7.33 16.62
N ARG A 278 -18.68 -7.91 15.54
CA ARG A 278 -18.82 -7.27 14.23
C ARG A 278 -19.73 -6.05 14.29
N LEU A 279 -20.88 -6.17 14.94
CA LEU A 279 -21.82 -5.06 15.08
C LEU A 279 -21.20 -3.94 15.93
N ILE A 280 -20.58 -4.28 17.06
CA ILE A 280 -19.89 -3.32 17.92
C ILE A 280 -18.68 -2.65 17.22
N ALA A 281 -17.92 -3.42 16.44
CA ALA A 281 -16.77 -2.94 15.68
C ALA A 281 -17.16 -2.02 14.51
N ASN A 282 -18.31 -2.27 13.89
CA ASN A 282 -18.92 -1.35 12.91
C ASN A 282 -19.62 -0.15 13.56
N GLY A 283 -19.50 -0.01 14.88
CA GLY A 283 -19.99 1.16 15.60
C GLY A 283 -21.41 1.08 16.14
N LEU A 284 -22.10 -0.06 16.03
CA LEU A 284 -23.45 -0.17 16.57
C LEU A 284 -23.42 -0.15 18.10
N GLU A 285 -24.41 0.50 18.72
CA GLU A 285 -24.59 0.41 20.17
C GLU A 285 -24.98 -1.01 20.58
N ILE A 286 -24.78 -1.35 21.85
CA ILE A 286 -25.19 -2.66 22.36
C ILE A 286 -26.72 -2.88 22.31
N ALA A 287 -27.51 -1.80 22.29
CA ALA A 287 -28.96 -1.89 22.11
C ALA A 287 -29.30 -2.20 20.65
N GLU A 288 -28.71 -1.46 19.71
CA GLU A 288 -28.88 -1.66 18.28
C GLU A 288 -28.35 -3.02 17.82
N ALA A 289 -27.21 -3.45 18.36
CA ALA A 289 -26.65 -4.78 18.13
C ALA A 289 -27.57 -5.86 18.71
N ALA A 290 -28.22 -5.63 19.85
CA ALA A 290 -29.19 -6.57 20.39
C ALA A 290 -30.41 -6.69 19.49
N ASP A 291 -30.92 -5.57 18.98
CA ASP A 291 -32.05 -5.52 18.06
C ASP A 291 -31.71 -6.17 16.71
N ALA A 292 -30.52 -5.88 16.16
CA ALA A 292 -30.02 -6.49 14.93
C ALA A 292 -29.84 -8.02 15.07
N LEU A 293 -29.47 -8.49 16.26
CA LEU A 293 -29.34 -9.92 16.57
C LEU A 293 -30.65 -10.59 16.99
N GLY A 294 -31.74 -9.82 17.18
CA GLY A 294 -33.01 -10.33 17.68
C GLY A 294 -32.93 -10.88 19.12
N VAL A 295 -32.06 -10.31 19.97
CA VAL A 295 -31.85 -10.73 21.37
C VAL A 295 -32.09 -9.58 22.35
N SER A 296 -32.22 -9.89 23.64
CA SER A 296 -32.33 -8.84 24.66
C SER A 296 -31.00 -8.10 24.86
N LYS A 297 -31.05 -6.83 25.27
CA LYS A 297 -29.85 -6.03 25.67
C LYS A 297 -29.00 -6.74 26.74
N ASN A 298 -29.64 -7.47 27.66
CA ASN A 298 -28.93 -8.25 28.68
C ASN A 298 -28.21 -9.47 28.09
N THR A 299 -28.81 -10.11 27.09
CA THR A 299 -28.19 -11.21 26.32
C THR A 299 -26.99 -10.71 25.53
N ALA A 300 -27.13 -9.56 24.85
CA ALA A 300 -26.03 -8.91 24.13
C ALA A 300 -24.86 -8.56 25.07
N ARG A 301 -25.14 -7.94 26.23
CA ARG A 301 -24.12 -7.69 27.28
C ARG A 301 -23.42 -8.95 27.76
N THR A 302 -24.17 -10.04 27.90
CA THR A 302 -23.61 -11.34 28.31
C THR A 302 -22.69 -11.91 27.22
N HIS A 303 -23.07 -11.80 25.95
CA HIS A 303 -22.21 -12.22 24.84
C HIS A 303 -20.91 -11.42 24.80
N LEU A 304 -20.99 -10.08 24.93
CA LEU A 304 -19.82 -9.20 24.91
C LEU A 304 -18.89 -9.44 26.10
N ARG A 305 -19.43 -9.66 27.30
CA ARG A 305 -18.63 -10.03 28.48
C ARG A 305 -17.88 -11.35 28.27
N ARG A 306 -18.54 -12.36 27.70
CA ARG A 306 -17.89 -13.65 27.40
C ARG A 306 -16.82 -13.51 26.31
N VAL A 307 -16.98 -12.56 25.39
CA VAL A 307 -15.91 -12.22 24.43
C VAL A 307 -14.72 -11.64 25.17
N TYR A 308 -14.91 -10.66 26.07
CA TYR A 308 -13.83 -10.09 26.86
C TYR A 308 -13.06 -11.15 27.65
N GLU A 309 -13.77 -12.07 28.30
CA GLU A 309 -13.18 -13.18 29.05
C GLU A 309 -12.37 -14.13 28.14
N LYS A 310 -12.86 -14.45 26.94
CA LYS A 310 -12.14 -15.32 25.99
C LYS A 310 -10.92 -14.65 25.37
N VAL A 311 -11.02 -13.37 25.08
CA VAL A 311 -9.98 -12.58 24.40
C VAL A 311 -8.93 -12.06 25.39
N GLY A 312 -9.26 -12.01 26.69
CA GLY A 312 -8.34 -11.54 27.73
C GLY A 312 -8.28 -10.02 27.87
N VAL A 313 -9.33 -9.33 27.44
CA VAL A 313 -9.44 -7.86 27.50
C VAL A 313 -10.46 -7.43 28.54
N ARG A 314 -10.39 -6.19 29.01
CA ARG A 314 -11.23 -5.65 30.09
C ARG A 314 -12.24 -4.61 29.63
N SER A 315 -12.13 -4.14 28.38
CA SER A 315 -13.01 -3.11 27.84
C SER A 315 -13.26 -3.28 26.35
N GLN A 316 -14.31 -2.63 25.86
CA GLN A 316 -14.59 -2.51 24.42
C GLN A 316 -13.42 -1.88 23.68
N ILE A 317 -12.77 -0.87 24.27
CA ILE A 317 -11.62 -0.18 23.67
C ILE A 317 -10.43 -1.14 23.55
N GLU A 318 -10.15 -1.96 24.56
CA GLU A 318 -9.10 -2.97 24.49
C GLU A 318 -9.41 -4.06 23.45
N LEU A 319 -10.67 -4.52 23.37
CA LEU A 319 -11.11 -5.45 22.35
C LEU A 319 -10.92 -4.88 20.94
N LEU A 320 -11.32 -3.63 20.72
CA LEU A 320 -11.18 -2.95 19.44
C LEU A 320 -9.72 -2.76 19.07
N ARG A 321 -8.85 -2.34 20.00
CA ARG A 321 -7.40 -2.25 19.77
C ARG A 321 -6.80 -3.58 19.36
N LEU A 322 -7.28 -4.67 19.94
CA LEU A 322 -6.83 -6.01 19.60
C LEU A 322 -7.31 -6.43 18.21
N ILE A 323 -8.58 -6.18 17.86
CA ILE A 323 -9.12 -6.40 16.48
C ILE A 323 -8.26 -5.65 15.46
N VAL A 324 -8.10 -4.36 15.71
CA VAL A 324 -7.38 -3.39 14.89
C VAL A 324 -5.90 -3.77 14.75
N GLY A 325 -5.28 -4.34 15.79
CA GLY A 325 -3.88 -4.81 15.75
C GLY A 325 -3.60 -6.08 14.93
N PHE A 326 -4.62 -6.71 14.31
CA PHE A 326 -4.45 -7.87 13.41
C PHE A 326 -4.31 -7.50 11.92
N ASP A 327 -4.01 -6.24 11.58
CA ASP A 327 -3.53 -5.88 10.24
C ASP A 327 -2.19 -6.57 9.97
N THR A 328 -2.20 -7.63 9.18
CA THR A 328 -1.02 -8.24 8.54
C THR A 328 -1.08 -8.03 7.04
#